data_AF-B3QYI1-F1
#
_entry.id   AF-B3QYI1-F1
#
_cell.length_a   1.000
_cell.length_b   1.000
_cell.length_c   1.000
_cell.angle_alpha   90.00
_cell.angle_beta   90.00
_cell.angle_gamma   90.00
#
_symmetry.space_group_name_H-M   'P 1'
#
loop_
_entity.id
_entity.type
_entity.pdbx_description
1 polymer ?
#
loop_
_entity_poly.entity_id
_entity_poly.type
_entity_poly.pdbx_seq_one_letter_code
_entity_poly.pdbx_strand_id
1 'polypeptide(L)'
;METIHWGFLQGFDQWQDVFQQLHIEAKRLLKEKDMEKLDLLWKQIEEFLMQCPSDFQDLIEQAEQLAEQLLAMLSHAENPDEMLESEAFEEPGELEADFPPFSESKGMDLLGFSADRFFGGAASAEGFLGTDEKVAYHIMQVFHATDRKPTGKSKPGDFYGYERGKLHYGMCEVSIPKNHQTGELESPSVLRLEFRDNPEKHVALLKITEQEKGIFFQTLSDRLNQSEKKAAFIFVHGYNVSFEDAARRTAQMAFDLQFKGAPIFYSWPSHAKLLKYTADENNVEWSQGNFEAFMKDFCEKTDAENIYLIAHSMGNRCLAKGIKELVETDPAVRARFREIILTAPDIDADVFKEQIAPVIAMPNFPVTLYASSKDKALRLSKLLHGGYPRAGESGEQLVLADGIETIDSTNVDTSLLGHGYFSDNRSVLSDIYYLLKDLRPDKRYLSQIHHPPKQKYWEFQR
;
A
#
# COMPACT_ATOMS: atom_id res chain seq x y z
N MET A 1 6.65 25.87 21.57
CA MET A 1 5.37 26.27 20.96
C MET A 1 4.31 26.26 22.05
N GLU A 2 3.49 27.31 22.12
CA GLU A 2 2.36 27.39 23.06
C GLU A 2 1.26 26.40 22.63
N THR A 3 0.53 25.86 23.61
CA THR A 3 -0.60 24.95 23.36
C THR A 3 -1.74 25.71 22.68
N ILE A 4 -2.17 25.25 21.51
CA ILE A 4 -3.31 25.84 20.79
C ILE A 4 -4.60 25.46 21.54
N HIS A 5 -5.37 26.46 21.95
CA HIS A 5 -6.64 26.24 22.64
C HIS A 5 -7.82 26.26 21.67
N TRP A 6 -7.99 25.14 20.96
CA TRP A 6 -8.96 24.95 19.88
C TRP A 6 -10.41 25.32 20.21
N GLY A 7 -10.85 25.06 21.45
CA GLY A 7 -12.23 25.32 21.90
C GLY A 7 -12.64 26.81 21.98
N PHE A 8 -11.71 27.75 21.77
CA PHE A 8 -12.00 29.19 21.72
C PHE A 8 -12.08 29.77 20.31
N LEU A 9 -11.80 28.97 19.27
CA LEU A 9 -11.91 29.39 17.87
C LEU A 9 -13.37 29.29 17.42
N GLN A 10 -14.01 30.42 17.12
CA GLN A 10 -15.43 30.49 16.76
C GLN A 10 -15.67 31.01 15.33
N GLY A 11 -14.69 31.69 14.72
CA GLY A 11 -14.82 32.29 13.39
C GLY A 11 -13.73 31.85 12.41
N PHE A 12 -14.03 31.93 11.10
CA PHE A 12 -13.12 31.55 10.01
C PHE A 12 -11.74 32.21 10.14
N ASP A 13 -11.70 33.53 10.39
CA ASP A 13 -10.45 34.28 10.49
C ASP A 13 -9.51 33.73 11.58
N GLN A 14 -10.07 33.28 12.72
CA GLN A 14 -9.28 32.71 13.82
C GLN A 14 -8.71 31.34 13.43
N TRP A 15 -9.47 30.54 12.68
CA TRP A 15 -8.99 29.29 12.12
C TRP A 15 -7.91 29.54 11.05
N GLN A 16 -8.12 30.56 10.21
CA GLN A 16 -7.17 30.94 9.17
C GLN A 16 -5.84 31.41 9.77
N ASP A 17 -5.88 32.21 10.83
CA ASP A 17 -4.68 32.66 11.55
C ASP A 17 -3.90 31.49 12.15
N VAL A 18 -4.60 30.55 12.80
CA VAL A 18 -3.95 29.34 13.34
C VAL A 18 -3.33 28.51 12.21
N PHE A 19 -4.04 28.33 11.09
CA PHE A 19 -3.49 27.62 9.94
C PHE A 19 -2.23 28.30 9.38
N GLN A 20 -2.25 29.62 9.24
CA GLN A 20 -1.07 30.38 8.78
C GLN A 20 0.13 30.19 9.71
N GLN A 21 -0.10 30.16 11.03
CA GLN A 21 0.97 29.87 11.99
C GLN A 21 1.54 28.45 11.82
N LEU A 22 0.68 27.44 11.67
CA LEU A 22 1.10 26.07 11.41
C LEU A 22 1.90 25.97 10.10
N HIS A 23 1.45 26.68 9.05
CA HIS A 23 2.10 26.71 7.75
C HIS A 23 3.48 27.38 7.80
N ILE A 24 3.61 28.52 8.50
CA ILE A 24 4.89 29.20 8.69
C ILE A 24 5.86 28.31 9.49
N GLU A 25 5.37 27.70 10.56
CA GLU A 25 6.18 26.82 11.41
C GLU A 25 6.63 25.57 10.66
N ALA A 26 5.78 24.99 9.80
CA ALA A 26 6.14 23.90 8.90
C ALA A 26 7.35 24.26 8.04
N LYS A 27 7.29 25.40 7.35
CA LYS A 27 8.41 25.87 6.52
C LYS A 27 9.69 26.06 7.32
N ARG A 28 9.58 26.64 8.52
CA ARG A 28 10.72 26.89 9.40
C ARG A 28 11.38 25.59 9.85
N LEU A 29 10.60 24.64 10.35
CA LEU A 29 11.10 23.38 10.89
C LEU A 29 11.66 22.45 9.81
N LEU A 30 11.07 22.44 8.62
CA LEU A 30 11.59 21.72 7.46
C LEU A 30 12.98 22.24 7.07
N LYS A 31 13.17 23.56 7.04
CA LYS A 31 14.48 24.18 6.77
C LYS A 31 15.51 23.83 7.83
N GLU A 32 15.09 23.72 9.09
CA GLU A 32 15.95 23.39 10.23
C GLU A 32 16.25 21.89 10.35
N LYS A 33 15.54 21.01 9.61
CA LYS A 33 15.60 19.54 9.74
C LYS A 33 15.36 19.05 11.18
N ASP A 34 14.54 19.76 11.95
CA ASP A 34 14.25 19.43 13.35
C ASP A 34 13.13 18.39 13.44
N MET A 35 13.51 17.11 13.37
CA MET A 35 12.57 15.98 13.32
C MET A 35 11.69 15.86 14.56
N GLU A 36 12.19 16.26 15.74
CA GLU A 36 11.42 16.20 16.99
C GLU A 36 10.30 17.25 16.99
N LYS A 37 10.60 18.47 16.52
CA LYS A 37 9.57 19.52 16.38
C LYS A 37 8.62 19.28 15.22
N LEU A 38 9.06 18.65 14.13
CA LEU A 38 8.18 18.26 13.02
C LEU A 38 7.11 17.26 13.48
N ASP A 39 7.45 16.33 14.37
CA ASP A 39 6.47 15.42 14.98
C ASP A 39 5.43 16.15 15.83
N LEU A 40 5.86 17.20 16.55
CA LEU A 40 4.95 18.02 17.35
C LEU A 40 4.03 18.88 16.46
N LEU A 41 4.58 19.47 15.41
CA LEU A 41 3.81 20.25 14.45
C LEU A 41 2.79 19.38 13.71
N TRP A 42 3.17 18.15 13.36
CA TRP A 42 2.27 17.17 12.77
C TRP A 42 1.02 16.97 13.62
N LYS A 43 1.18 16.77 14.93
CA LYS A 43 0.06 16.63 15.88
C LYS A 43 -0.85 17.86 15.90
N GLN A 44 -0.27 19.05 15.79
CA GLN A 44 -1.07 20.28 15.75
C GLN A 44 -1.85 20.43 14.45
N ILE A 45 -1.30 19.99 13.32
CA ILE A 45 -2.00 19.96 12.03
C ILE A 45 -3.11 18.91 12.06
N GLU A 46 -2.90 17.74 12.67
CA GLU A 46 -3.96 16.74 12.87
C GLU A 46 -5.08 17.28 13.76
N GLU A 47 -4.76 17.92 14.88
CA GLU A 47 -5.74 18.56 15.75
C GLU A 47 -6.52 19.66 15.04
N PHE A 48 -5.84 20.46 14.21
CA PHE A 48 -6.46 21.43 13.34
C PHE A 48 -7.51 20.78 12.44
N LEU A 49 -7.12 19.73 11.72
CA LEU A 49 -7.98 19.03 10.76
C LEU A 49 -9.17 18.33 11.42
N MET A 50 -8.99 17.84 12.65
CA MET A 50 -10.08 17.22 13.42
C MET A 50 -11.09 18.22 13.96
N GLN A 51 -10.64 19.42 14.36
CA GLN A 51 -11.49 20.40 15.03
C GLN A 51 -12.01 21.52 14.12
N CYS A 52 -11.42 21.71 12.93
CA CYS A 52 -11.84 22.72 11.98
C CYS A 52 -13.29 22.47 11.54
N PRO A 53 -14.19 23.48 11.64
CA PRO A 53 -15.57 23.34 11.18
C PRO A 53 -15.65 22.91 9.72
N SER A 54 -16.55 21.97 9.41
CA SER A 54 -16.73 21.42 8.06
C SER A 54 -17.13 22.45 6.99
N ASP A 55 -17.63 23.61 7.41
CA ASP A 55 -18.01 24.72 6.53
C ASP A 55 -16.78 25.49 5.99
N PHE A 56 -15.58 25.25 6.53
CA PHE A 56 -14.33 25.90 6.13
C PHE A 56 -13.51 25.03 5.17
N GLN A 57 -14.15 24.53 4.12
CA GLN A 57 -13.55 23.55 3.21
C GLN A 57 -12.24 24.01 2.57
N ASP A 58 -12.15 25.26 2.11
CA ASP A 58 -10.92 25.79 1.50
C ASP A 58 -9.72 25.79 2.46
N LEU A 59 -9.98 25.96 3.76
CA LEU A 59 -8.94 25.99 4.79
C LEU A 59 -8.53 24.58 5.20
N ILE A 60 -9.50 23.67 5.24
CA ILE A 60 -9.24 22.24 5.40
C ILE A 60 -8.37 21.76 4.23
N GLU A 61 -8.75 22.05 2.98
CA GLU A 61 -7.99 21.68 1.76
C GLU A 61 -6.53 22.15 1.82
N GLN A 62 -6.28 23.39 2.25
CA GLN A 62 -4.92 23.91 2.42
C GLN A 62 -4.14 23.20 3.53
N ALA A 63 -4.81 22.84 4.63
CA ALA A 63 -4.20 22.07 5.71
C ALA A 63 -3.93 20.62 5.32
N GLU A 64 -4.78 20.00 4.49
CA GLU A 64 -4.51 18.69 3.90
C GLU A 64 -3.25 18.73 3.03
N GLN A 65 -3.14 19.74 2.16
CA GLN A 65 -1.97 19.92 1.29
C GLN A 65 -0.68 20.12 2.10
N LEU A 66 -0.73 20.91 3.17
CA LEU A 66 0.40 21.09 4.07
C LEU A 66 0.81 19.77 4.74
N ALA A 67 -0.16 18.98 5.18
CA ALA A 67 0.08 17.68 5.78
C ALA A 67 0.72 16.70 4.78
N GLU A 68 0.21 16.65 3.55
CA GLU A 68 0.79 15.83 2.47
C GLU A 68 2.22 16.25 2.12
N GLN A 69 2.49 17.56 2.02
CA GLN A 69 3.82 18.10 1.78
C GLN A 69 4.79 17.74 2.92
N LEU A 70 4.36 17.88 4.17
CA LEU A 70 5.17 17.51 5.33
C LEU A 70 5.49 16.01 5.33
N LEU A 71 4.51 15.15 5.04
CA LEU A 71 4.74 13.70 4.94
C LEU A 71 5.73 13.35 3.83
N ALA A 72 5.58 13.94 2.65
CA ALA A 72 6.47 13.73 1.50
C ALA A 72 7.88 14.25 1.76
N MET A 73 8.05 15.39 2.43
CA MET A 73 9.39 15.90 2.77
C MET A 73 10.04 15.09 3.88
N LEU A 74 9.26 14.65 4.87
CA LEU A 74 9.73 13.73 5.91
C LEU A 74 10.13 12.36 5.34
N SER A 75 9.66 11.96 4.15
CA SER A 75 10.15 10.75 3.48
C SER A 75 11.42 11.00 2.66
N HIS A 76 11.68 12.23 2.21
CA HIS A 76 12.93 12.62 1.52
C HIS A 76 14.11 12.97 2.45
N ALA A 77 13.84 13.36 3.71
CA ALA A 77 14.88 13.82 4.65
C ALA A 77 15.87 12.73 5.13
N GLU A 78 15.68 11.46 4.75
CA GLU A 78 16.64 10.38 5.05
C GLU A 78 17.86 10.36 4.09
N ASN A 79 17.92 11.23 3.07
CA ASN A 79 19.10 11.36 2.19
C ASN A 79 19.58 12.84 2.04
N PRO A 80 20.70 13.23 2.69
CA PRO A 80 21.14 14.64 2.76
C PRO A 80 21.54 15.30 1.44
N ASP A 81 21.79 14.53 0.37
CA ASP A 81 22.44 15.04 -0.85
C ASP A 81 21.48 15.63 -1.91
N GLU A 82 20.15 15.48 -1.77
CA GLU A 82 19.18 16.05 -2.72
C GLU A 82 18.50 17.36 -2.24
N MET A 83 18.85 17.85 -1.04
CA MET A 83 18.21 19.05 -0.48
C MET A 83 18.63 20.39 -1.11
N LEU A 84 19.40 20.38 -2.19
CA LEU A 84 19.94 21.58 -2.83
C LEU A 84 19.16 22.08 -4.06
N GLU A 85 18.06 21.43 -4.47
CA GLU A 85 17.28 21.90 -5.64
C GLU A 85 15.77 22.09 -5.41
N SER A 86 15.26 21.91 -4.19
CA SER A 86 13.85 22.20 -3.88
C SER A 86 13.65 23.59 -3.24
N GLU A 87 13.98 24.66 -3.98
CA GLU A 87 13.51 26.02 -3.67
C GLU A 87 12.60 26.52 -4.79
N ALA A 88 11.28 26.44 -4.55
CA ALA A 88 10.30 27.46 -4.92
C ALA A 88 8.94 27.10 -4.30
N PHE A 89 8.62 27.72 -3.16
CA PHE A 89 7.23 27.95 -2.78
C PHE A 89 6.68 29.00 -3.74
N GLU A 90 5.69 28.68 -4.57
CA GLU A 90 4.96 29.72 -5.31
C GLU A 90 4.06 30.49 -4.34
N GLU A 91 4.26 31.81 -4.26
CA GLU A 91 3.24 32.73 -3.75
C GLU A 91 2.09 32.83 -4.78
N PRO A 92 0.85 33.17 -4.37
CA PRO A 92 -0.24 33.35 -5.31
C PRO A 92 0.05 34.58 -6.19
N GLY A 93 0.42 34.37 -7.45
CA GLY A 93 0.80 35.43 -8.38
C GLY A 93 -0.38 36.10 -9.07
N GLU A 94 -0.41 37.43 -9.01
CA GLU A 94 -1.13 38.28 -9.97
C GLU A 94 -0.57 38.08 -11.39
N LEU A 95 -1.48 38.09 -12.37
CA LEU A 95 -1.19 38.00 -13.80
C LEU A 95 -0.30 39.14 -14.28
N GLU A 96 0.86 38.83 -14.84
CA GLU A 96 1.42 39.61 -15.97
C GLU A 96 2.39 38.77 -16.82
N ALA A 97 2.32 39.02 -18.12
CA ALA A 97 2.97 38.28 -19.19
C ALA A 97 4.38 38.79 -19.48
N ASP A 98 5.34 37.90 -19.76
CA ASP A 98 6.25 38.01 -20.91
C ASP A 98 7.25 36.82 -20.97
N PHE A 99 7.45 36.27 -22.16
CA PHE A 99 8.49 35.28 -22.49
C PHE A 99 9.67 35.95 -23.20
N PRO A 100 10.91 35.53 -22.90
CA PRO A 100 11.94 35.40 -23.93
C PRO A 100 12.81 34.10 -23.80
N PRO A 101 13.67 33.78 -24.78
CA PRO A 101 13.86 32.41 -25.28
C PRO A 101 15.08 31.64 -24.75
N PHE A 102 15.04 30.33 -25.02
CA PHE A 102 16.10 29.32 -24.87
C PHE A 102 17.46 29.74 -25.46
N SER A 103 18.55 29.32 -24.77
CA SER A 103 19.86 29.11 -25.38
C SER A 103 20.54 27.85 -24.80
N GLU A 104 21.32 27.19 -25.65
CA GLU A 104 21.75 25.79 -25.58
C GLU A 104 23.06 25.51 -24.80
N SER A 105 23.12 24.27 -24.30
CA SER A 105 24.26 23.32 -24.31
C SER A 105 25.43 23.43 -23.31
N LYS A 106 25.68 22.29 -22.65
CA LYS A 106 26.91 21.45 -22.58
C LYS A 106 26.79 20.62 -21.29
N GLY A 107 26.71 19.29 -21.28
CA GLY A 107 27.56 18.31 -21.95
C GLY A 107 28.66 17.88 -20.97
N MET A 108 28.50 16.74 -20.29
CA MET A 108 29.60 15.99 -19.67
C MET A 108 29.20 14.54 -19.38
N ASP A 109 29.83 13.63 -20.11
CA ASP A 109 29.89 12.19 -19.87
C ASP A 109 30.71 11.87 -18.61
N LEU A 110 30.30 10.86 -17.84
CA LEU A 110 31.20 10.00 -17.09
C LEU A 110 30.66 8.55 -17.01
N LEU A 111 31.40 7.66 -17.67
CA LEU A 111 31.42 6.20 -17.57
C LEU A 111 31.65 5.76 -16.10
N GLY A 112 31.22 4.62 -15.58
CA GLY A 112 30.58 3.42 -16.11
C GLY A 112 30.75 2.31 -15.08
N PHE A 113 29.71 1.51 -14.83
CA PHE A 113 29.82 0.17 -14.20
C PHE A 113 28.65 -0.67 -14.73
N SER A 114 28.98 -1.67 -15.55
CA SER A 114 28.03 -2.66 -16.10
C SER A 114 27.82 -3.77 -15.09
N ALA A 115 26.56 -4.11 -14.83
CA ALA A 115 26.12 -5.25 -14.04
C ALA A 115 25.56 -6.38 -14.92
N ASP A 116 26.28 -6.74 -15.99
CA ASP A 116 25.99 -7.96 -16.75
C ASP A 116 26.73 -9.15 -16.14
N ARG A 117 26.13 -9.84 -15.15
CA ARG A 117 26.62 -11.17 -14.73
C ARG A 117 25.70 -12.00 -13.83
N PHE A 118 24.41 -12.20 -14.14
CA PHE A 118 23.63 -13.25 -13.45
C PHE A 118 22.62 -14.05 -14.28
N PHE A 119 22.51 -13.85 -15.60
CA PHE A 119 21.64 -14.69 -16.44
C PHE A 119 22.42 -15.72 -17.25
N GLY A 120 22.34 -16.99 -16.84
CA GLY A 120 22.84 -18.12 -17.60
C GLY A 120 21.99 -19.39 -17.39
N GLY A 121 21.26 -19.80 -18.43
CA GLY A 121 20.61 -21.12 -18.63
C GLY A 121 19.13 -21.18 -18.20
N ALA A 122 18.13 -20.97 -19.09
CA ALA A 122 17.53 -21.90 -20.07
C ALA A 122 16.75 -23.08 -19.39
N ALA A 123 15.49 -23.43 -19.69
CA ALA A 123 14.57 -23.10 -20.80
C ALA A 123 13.10 -23.50 -20.46
N SER A 124 12.18 -23.06 -21.34
CA SER A 124 10.77 -23.44 -21.58
C SER A 124 9.70 -23.11 -20.52
N ALA A 125 9.15 -21.90 -20.63
CA ALA A 125 7.78 -21.55 -20.22
C ALA A 125 7.20 -20.58 -21.27
N GLU A 126 7.00 -21.10 -22.49
CA GLU A 126 6.31 -20.37 -23.56
C GLU A 126 4.81 -20.58 -23.43
N GLY A 127 4.16 -19.61 -22.79
CA GLY A 127 2.71 -19.48 -22.71
C GLY A 127 2.37 -18.29 -21.81
N PHE A 128 1.74 -17.27 -22.37
CA PHE A 128 1.21 -16.06 -21.70
C PHE A 128 2.11 -14.84 -21.44
N LEU A 129 3.30 -14.78 -22.03
CA LEU A 129 3.88 -13.49 -22.43
C LEU A 129 3.40 -13.22 -23.86
N GLY A 130 2.30 -12.49 -24.02
CA GLY A 130 1.95 -11.98 -25.34
C GLY A 130 2.96 -10.92 -25.75
N THR A 131 4.05 -11.32 -26.40
CA THR A 131 4.91 -10.38 -27.13
C THR A 131 4.26 -10.12 -28.47
N ASP A 132 3.31 -9.18 -28.52
CA ASP A 132 3.16 -8.45 -29.77
C ASP A 132 4.53 -7.81 -30.02
N GLU A 133 5.24 -8.22 -31.07
CA GLU A 133 6.59 -7.73 -31.42
C GLU A 133 6.66 -6.20 -31.66
N LYS A 134 5.56 -5.48 -31.45
CA LYS A 134 5.42 -4.02 -31.53
C LYS A 134 5.13 -3.31 -30.20
N VAL A 135 4.94 -4.01 -29.07
CA VAL A 135 4.55 -3.37 -27.80
C VAL A 135 5.75 -3.31 -26.84
N ALA A 136 6.06 -2.12 -26.32
CA ALA A 136 7.24 -1.87 -25.49
C ALA A 136 7.07 -2.22 -24.00
N TYR A 137 6.02 -2.97 -23.64
CA TYR A 137 5.69 -3.35 -22.27
C TYR A 137 5.02 -4.73 -22.21
N HIS A 138 5.03 -5.37 -21.03
CA HIS A 138 4.28 -6.58 -20.74
C HIS A 138 2.86 -6.24 -20.27
N ILE A 139 1.88 -7.07 -20.61
CA ILE A 139 0.52 -6.94 -20.08
C ILE A 139 0.32 -7.98 -18.99
N MET A 140 0.03 -7.52 -17.77
CA MET A 140 -0.37 -8.36 -16.66
C MET A 140 -1.88 -8.33 -16.51
N GLN A 141 -2.50 -9.51 -16.47
CA GLN A 141 -3.92 -9.67 -16.17
C GLN A 141 -4.09 -9.94 -14.68
N VAL A 142 -4.92 -9.13 -14.02
CA VAL A 142 -5.27 -9.31 -12.61
C VAL A 142 -6.79 -9.38 -12.45
N PHE A 143 -7.25 -10.26 -11.59
CA PHE A 143 -8.66 -10.41 -11.26
C PHE A 143 -9.03 -9.44 -10.14
N HIS A 144 -10.28 -8.98 -10.09
CA HIS A 144 -10.75 -8.16 -9.00
C HIS A 144 -12.13 -8.58 -8.49
N ALA A 145 -12.31 -8.41 -7.19
CA ALA A 145 -13.61 -8.27 -6.54
C ALA A 145 -13.62 -6.89 -5.85
N THR A 146 -14.71 -6.14 -5.98
CA THR A 146 -14.79 -4.78 -5.44
C THR A 146 -16.20 -4.48 -5.00
N ASP A 147 -16.36 -3.85 -3.84
CA ASP A 147 -17.62 -3.26 -3.37
C ASP A 147 -17.61 -1.73 -3.50
N ARG A 148 -16.75 -1.21 -4.38
CA ARG A 148 -16.83 0.16 -4.90
C ARG A 148 -17.96 0.29 -5.90
N LYS A 149 -18.69 1.39 -5.82
CA LYS A 149 -19.71 1.74 -6.79
C LYS A 149 -19.06 2.22 -8.11
N PRO A 150 -19.51 1.69 -9.27
CA PRO A 150 -19.13 2.24 -10.58
C PRO A 150 -19.58 3.70 -10.72
N THR A 151 -18.72 4.54 -11.28
CA THR A 151 -19.01 5.97 -11.48
C THR A 151 -19.82 6.24 -12.75
N GLY A 152 -19.87 5.27 -13.67
CA GLY A 152 -20.41 5.43 -15.02
C GLY A 152 -19.43 6.06 -16.02
N LYS A 153 -18.20 6.38 -15.60
CA LYS A 153 -17.14 6.87 -16.48
C LYS A 153 -16.46 5.71 -17.22
N SER A 154 -15.98 5.97 -18.44
CA SER A 154 -15.33 4.97 -19.29
C SER A 154 -13.81 4.89 -19.10
N LYS A 155 -13.17 5.92 -18.53
CA LYS A 155 -11.73 5.90 -18.25
C LYS A 155 -11.46 4.86 -17.16
N PRO A 156 -10.53 3.89 -17.36
CA PRO A 156 -10.27 2.84 -16.39
C PRO A 156 -9.97 3.35 -14.96
N GLY A 157 -9.10 4.36 -14.84
CA GLY A 157 -8.75 4.96 -13.54
C GLY A 157 -9.93 5.59 -12.79
N ASP A 158 -10.97 6.03 -13.51
CA ASP A 158 -12.14 6.66 -12.92
C ASP A 158 -13.36 5.74 -12.85
N PHE A 159 -13.24 4.48 -13.30
CA PHE A 159 -14.39 3.59 -13.49
C PHE A 159 -15.08 3.24 -12.17
N TYR A 160 -14.29 2.95 -11.12
CA TYR A 160 -14.75 2.73 -9.76
C TYR A 160 -14.38 3.90 -8.86
N GLY A 161 -15.36 4.42 -8.11
CA GLY A 161 -15.15 5.51 -7.18
C GLY A 161 -14.82 5.04 -5.76
N TYR A 162 -15.03 5.93 -4.80
CA TYR A 162 -14.92 5.66 -3.36
C TYR A 162 -16.29 5.46 -2.67
N GLU A 163 -17.39 5.53 -3.42
CA GLU A 163 -18.71 5.27 -2.86
C GLU A 163 -18.90 3.75 -2.65
N ARG A 164 -19.59 3.39 -1.57
CA ARG A 164 -19.99 2.00 -1.28
C ARG A 164 -21.00 1.50 -2.32
N GLY A 165 -20.85 0.25 -2.74
CA GLY A 165 -21.67 -0.40 -3.76
C GLY A 165 -22.08 -1.83 -3.41
N LYS A 166 -22.52 -2.60 -4.40
CA LYS A 166 -22.63 -4.07 -4.28
C LYS A 166 -21.31 -4.70 -4.70
N LEU A 167 -21.12 -6.00 -4.50
CA LEU A 167 -19.97 -6.71 -5.06
C LEU A 167 -20.02 -6.72 -6.60
N HIS A 168 -18.94 -6.25 -7.22
CA HIS A 168 -18.62 -6.32 -8.64
C HIS A 168 -17.38 -7.19 -8.83
N TYR A 169 -17.30 -7.83 -9.99
CA TYR A 169 -16.22 -8.74 -10.34
C TYR A 169 -15.69 -8.42 -11.73
N GLY A 170 -14.45 -8.77 -12.00
CA GLY A 170 -13.91 -8.65 -13.34
C GLY A 170 -12.41 -8.83 -13.42
N MET A 171 -11.85 -8.32 -14.50
CA MET A 171 -10.42 -8.37 -14.79
C MET A 171 -9.89 -6.99 -15.16
N CYS A 172 -8.63 -6.73 -14.83
CA CYS A 172 -7.88 -5.57 -15.27
C CYS A 172 -6.68 -6.00 -16.11
N GLU A 173 -6.38 -5.20 -17.13
CA GLU A 173 -5.14 -5.30 -17.90
C GLU A 173 -4.24 -4.14 -17.48
N VAL A 174 -3.04 -4.44 -17.00
CA VAL A 174 -2.07 -3.46 -16.49
C VAL A 174 -0.76 -3.61 -17.25
N SER A 175 -0.16 -2.50 -17.70
CA SER A 175 1.18 -2.53 -18.30
C SER A 175 2.26 -2.72 -17.24
N ILE A 176 3.32 -3.43 -17.59
CA ILE A 176 4.60 -3.45 -16.86
C ILE A 176 5.70 -3.06 -17.86
N PRO A 177 6.39 -1.92 -17.66
CA PRO A 177 7.38 -1.45 -18.62
C PRO A 177 8.59 -2.40 -18.69
N LYS A 178 9.28 -2.46 -19.84
CA LYS A 178 10.43 -3.40 -20.01
C LYS A 178 11.60 -3.12 -19.08
N ASN A 179 11.77 -1.86 -18.67
CA ASN A 179 12.79 -1.41 -17.74
C ASN A 179 12.29 -1.37 -16.28
N HIS A 180 11.20 -2.09 -15.98
CA HIS A 180 10.63 -2.17 -14.64
C HIS A 180 11.66 -2.63 -13.61
N GLN A 181 11.68 -1.98 -12.45
CA GLN A 181 12.52 -2.35 -11.32
C GLN A 181 11.68 -2.95 -10.20
N THR A 182 12.18 -4.03 -9.59
CA THR A 182 11.44 -4.73 -8.54
C THR A 182 11.09 -3.81 -7.37
N GLY A 183 9.80 -3.78 -7.04
CA GLY A 183 9.22 -2.96 -5.96
C GLY A 183 8.71 -1.60 -6.42
N GLU A 184 9.18 -1.10 -7.57
CA GLU A 184 8.79 0.20 -8.10
C GLU A 184 7.35 0.19 -8.61
N LEU A 185 6.70 1.34 -8.54
CA LEU A 185 5.40 1.55 -9.19
C LEU A 185 5.54 2.74 -10.12
N GLU A 186 6.17 2.52 -11.27
CA GLU A 186 6.51 3.59 -12.19
C GLU A 186 5.24 4.36 -12.58
N SER A 187 5.27 5.67 -12.33
CA SER A 187 4.14 6.58 -12.47
C SER A 187 4.61 7.88 -13.14
N PRO A 188 3.70 8.65 -13.77
CA PRO A 188 3.99 10.01 -14.19
C PRO A 188 4.53 10.83 -13.02
N SER A 189 5.52 11.68 -13.30
CA SER A 189 6.19 12.50 -12.31
C SER A 189 6.24 13.94 -12.78
N VAL A 190 5.75 14.85 -11.94
CA VAL A 190 5.80 16.30 -12.21
C VAL A 190 7.24 16.79 -12.33
N LEU A 191 8.17 16.23 -11.55
CA LEU A 191 9.61 16.50 -11.67
C LEU A 191 10.17 16.15 -13.05
N ARG A 192 9.59 15.12 -13.71
CA ARG A 192 9.93 14.71 -15.08
C ARG A 192 9.02 15.35 -16.13
N LEU A 193 8.13 16.27 -15.73
CA LEU A 193 7.11 16.90 -16.58
C LEU A 193 6.21 15.89 -17.29
N GLU A 194 5.97 14.73 -16.66
CA GLU A 194 5.08 13.69 -17.16
C GLU A 194 3.71 13.82 -16.46
N PHE A 195 2.67 14.15 -17.24
CA PHE A 195 1.31 14.43 -16.72
C PHE A 195 0.28 13.38 -17.14
N ARG A 196 0.70 12.35 -17.87
CA ARG A 196 -0.16 11.27 -18.38
C ARG A 196 0.57 9.95 -18.30
N ASP A 197 -0.16 8.88 -18.04
CA ASP A 197 0.37 7.54 -18.05
C ASP A 197 0.88 7.16 -19.44
N ASN A 198 2.11 6.68 -19.47
CA ASN A 198 2.74 6.08 -20.63
C ASN A 198 2.99 4.60 -20.32
N PRO A 199 2.22 3.66 -20.88
CA PRO A 199 2.39 2.23 -20.65
C PRO A 199 3.80 1.68 -20.91
N GLU A 200 4.60 2.35 -21.76
CA GLU A 200 5.99 1.95 -22.04
C GLU A 200 6.97 2.33 -20.92
N LYS A 201 6.59 3.29 -20.07
CA LYS A 201 7.41 3.80 -18.97
C LYS A 201 6.81 3.54 -17.59
N HIS A 202 5.51 3.31 -17.53
CA HIS A 202 4.73 3.30 -16.30
C HIS A 202 3.98 2.00 -16.15
N VAL A 203 3.80 1.59 -14.90
CA VAL A 203 2.79 0.59 -14.54
C VAL A 203 1.44 1.29 -14.62
N ALA A 204 0.62 1.01 -15.62
CA ALA A 204 -0.60 1.77 -15.90
C ALA A 204 -1.81 0.85 -16.09
N LEU A 205 -2.97 1.23 -15.56
CA LEU A 205 -4.20 0.50 -15.76
C LEU A 205 -4.76 0.79 -17.15
N LEU A 206 -4.69 -0.20 -18.04
CA LEU A 206 -5.07 -0.06 -19.45
C LEU A 206 -6.56 -0.27 -19.67
N LYS A 207 -7.14 -1.25 -18.95
CA LYS A 207 -8.51 -1.68 -19.19
C LYS A 207 -9.13 -2.35 -17.96
N ILE A 208 -10.43 -2.15 -17.79
CA ILE A 208 -11.28 -2.91 -16.88
C ILE A 208 -12.33 -3.64 -17.70
N THR A 209 -12.53 -4.92 -17.41
CA THR A 209 -13.61 -5.73 -17.98
C THR A 209 -14.45 -6.28 -16.83
N GLU A 210 -15.62 -5.68 -16.58
CA GLU A 210 -16.58 -6.22 -15.63
C GLU A 210 -17.12 -7.58 -16.10
N GLN A 211 -17.34 -8.47 -15.15
CA GLN A 211 -17.84 -9.82 -15.37
C GLN A 211 -18.96 -10.11 -14.38
N GLU A 212 -19.99 -10.80 -14.86
CA GLU A 212 -20.97 -11.41 -13.98
C GLU A 212 -20.31 -12.48 -13.11
N LYS A 213 -20.76 -12.60 -11.85
CA LYS A 213 -20.15 -13.48 -10.83
C LYS A 213 -19.89 -14.91 -11.32
N GLY A 214 -20.83 -15.51 -12.05
CA GLY A 214 -20.66 -16.87 -12.60
C GLY A 214 -19.55 -16.96 -13.65
N ILE A 215 -19.45 -15.98 -14.54
CA ILE A 215 -18.42 -15.90 -15.57
C ILE A 215 -17.05 -15.62 -14.95
N PHE A 216 -17.01 -14.77 -13.92
CA PHE A 216 -15.80 -14.49 -13.17
C PHE A 216 -15.18 -15.77 -12.58
N PHE A 217 -15.96 -16.55 -11.82
CA PHE A 217 -15.44 -17.77 -11.19
C PHE A 217 -15.09 -18.87 -12.20
N GLN A 218 -15.79 -18.93 -13.34
CA GLN A 218 -15.37 -19.81 -14.45
C GLN A 218 -14.01 -19.40 -15.01
N THR A 219 -13.85 -18.12 -15.37
CA THR A 219 -12.60 -17.58 -15.94
C THR A 219 -11.43 -17.75 -14.97
N LEU A 220 -11.68 -17.51 -13.68
CA LEU A 220 -10.71 -17.71 -12.61
C LEU A 220 -10.31 -19.17 -12.45
N SER A 221 -11.26 -20.10 -12.51
CA SER A 221 -10.99 -21.54 -12.46
C SER A 221 -10.19 -22.01 -13.67
N ASP A 222 -10.48 -21.48 -14.87
CA ASP A 222 -9.70 -21.78 -16.07
C ASP A 222 -8.25 -21.28 -15.92
N ARG A 223 -8.06 -20.10 -15.33
CA ARG A 223 -6.72 -19.58 -15.02
C ARG A 223 -5.98 -20.44 -13.99
N LEU A 224 -6.67 -20.87 -12.93
CA LEU A 224 -6.08 -21.74 -11.90
C LEU A 224 -5.62 -23.07 -12.48
N ASN A 225 -6.41 -23.68 -13.37
CA ASN A 225 -6.08 -24.94 -14.02
C ASN A 225 -4.90 -24.85 -15.02
N GLN A 226 -4.54 -23.65 -15.46
CA GLN A 226 -3.32 -23.42 -16.25
C GLN A 226 -2.06 -23.29 -15.39
N SER A 227 -2.22 -23.10 -14.08
CA SER A 227 -1.11 -23.01 -13.12
C SER A 227 -0.77 -24.39 -12.58
N GLU A 228 0.50 -24.79 -12.65
CA GLU A 228 0.96 -26.10 -12.14
C GLU A 228 0.58 -26.33 -10.67
N LYS A 229 0.54 -25.27 -9.87
CA LYS A 229 0.22 -25.33 -8.43
C LYS A 229 -1.22 -24.94 -8.10
N LYS A 230 -2.06 -24.61 -9.10
CA LYS A 230 -3.39 -24.02 -8.90
C LYS A 230 -3.38 -22.92 -7.83
N ALA A 231 -2.37 -22.05 -7.92
CA ALA A 231 -2.11 -21.06 -6.90
C ALA A 231 -2.89 -19.77 -7.17
N ALA A 232 -3.36 -19.13 -6.11
CA ALA A 232 -3.91 -17.78 -6.15
C ALA A 232 -3.29 -16.94 -5.05
N PHE A 233 -3.10 -15.65 -5.30
CA PHE A 233 -2.96 -14.71 -4.20
C PHE A 233 -4.08 -13.68 -4.25
N ILE A 234 -4.55 -13.26 -3.07
CA ILE A 234 -5.58 -12.24 -2.91
C ILE A 234 -4.96 -11.10 -2.12
N PHE A 235 -4.79 -9.95 -2.77
CA PHE A 235 -4.28 -8.73 -2.17
C PHE A 235 -5.41 -7.82 -1.68
N VAL A 236 -5.32 -7.34 -0.44
CA VAL A 236 -6.24 -6.36 0.14
C VAL A 236 -5.46 -5.10 0.47
N HIS A 237 -5.77 -4.02 -0.25
CA HIS A 237 -5.04 -2.76 -0.13
C HIS A 237 -5.32 -2.03 1.19
N GLY A 238 -4.44 -1.09 1.54
CA GLY A 238 -4.56 -0.23 2.71
C GLY A 238 -5.42 1.02 2.48
N TYR A 239 -5.34 1.96 3.42
CA TYR A 239 -5.96 3.28 3.34
C TYR A 239 -5.28 4.15 2.28
N ASN A 240 -6.01 5.17 1.79
CA ASN A 240 -5.53 6.11 0.78
C ASN A 240 -5.14 5.40 -0.54
N VAL A 241 -6.02 4.52 -1.04
CA VAL A 241 -5.75 3.75 -2.26
C VAL A 241 -6.95 3.82 -3.19
N SER A 242 -6.73 4.20 -4.44
CA SER A 242 -7.76 4.15 -5.48
C SER A 242 -7.93 2.72 -6.02
N PHE A 243 -8.99 2.46 -6.77
CA PHE A 243 -9.13 1.17 -7.47
C PHE A 243 -7.95 0.93 -8.43
N GLU A 244 -7.51 1.98 -9.13
CA GLU A 244 -6.38 1.92 -10.05
C GLU A 244 -5.08 1.55 -9.34
N ASP A 245 -4.78 2.19 -8.20
CA ASP A 245 -3.57 1.89 -7.43
C ASP A 245 -3.55 0.46 -6.92
N ALA A 246 -4.71 -0.07 -6.49
CA ALA A 246 -4.84 -1.46 -6.08
C ALA A 246 -4.57 -2.42 -7.26
N ALA A 247 -5.11 -2.13 -8.45
CA ALA A 247 -4.86 -2.92 -9.65
C ALA A 247 -3.38 -2.91 -10.06
N ARG A 248 -2.78 -1.71 -10.09
CA ARG A 248 -1.37 -1.48 -10.45
C ARG A 248 -0.44 -2.22 -9.49
N ARG A 249 -0.66 -2.09 -8.18
CA ARG A 249 0.13 -2.76 -7.15
C ARG A 249 0.04 -4.28 -7.25
N THR A 250 -1.15 -4.80 -7.49
CA THR A 250 -1.38 -6.26 -7.67
C THR A 250 -0.64 -6.80 -8.89
N ALA A 251 -0.67 -6.06 -10.01
CA ALA A 251 0.05 -6.44 -11.22
C ALA A 251 1.57 -6.41 -11.02
N GLN A 252 2.08 -5.37 -10.37
CA GLN A 252 3.48 -5.25 -9.99
C GLN A 252 3.93 -6.41 -9.10
N MET A 253 3.18 -6.70 -8.02
CA MET A 253 3.47 -7.85 -7.15
C MET A 253 3.46 -9.17 -7.92
N ALA A 254 2.47 -9.39 -8.79
CA ALA A 254 2.40 -10.60 -9.61
C ALA A 254 3.62 -10.76 -10.52
N PHE A 255 4.08 -9.66 -11.12
CA PHE A 255 5.25 -9.64 -11.99
C PHE A 255 6.53 -9.91 -11.19
N ASP A 256 6.76 -9.16 -10.13
CA ASP A 256 8.00 -9.24 -9.32
C ASP A 256 8.15 -10.55 -8.56
N LEU A 257 7.04 -11.10 -8.06
CA LEU A 257 7.03 -12.41 -7.41
C LEU A 257 7.09 -13.55 -8.45
N GLN A 258 7.11 -13.24 -9.75
CA GLN A 258 7.03 -14.17 -10.86
C GLN A 258 5.87 -15.16 -10.70
N PHE A 259 4.74 -14.65 -10.21
CA PHE A 259 3.62 -15.47 -9.78
C PHE A 259 2.90 -16.09 -10.99
N LYS A 260 2.95 -17.42 -11.09
CA LYS A 260 2.35 -18.19 -12.20
C LYS A 260 0.89 -18.60 -11.95
N GLY A 261 0.29 -18.12 -10.86
CA GLY A 261 -1.08 -18.40 -10.48
C GLY A 261 -2.08 -17.35 -11.00
N ALA A 262 -3.19 -17.23 -10.27
CA ALA A 262 -4.17 -16.17 -10.43
C ALA A 262 -3.90 -15.02 -9.42
N PRO A 263 -3.40 -13.86 -9.86
CA PRO A 263 -3.30 -12.67 -9.02
C PRO A 263 -4.69 -12.00 -8.92
N ILE A 264 -5.18 -11.83 -7.70
CA ILE A 264 -6.48 -11.22 -7.41
C ILE A 264 -6.29 -10.08 -6.42
N PHE A 265 -7.11 -9.03 -6.53
CA PHE A 265 -7.24 -8.05 -5.47
C PHE A 265 -8.69 -7.83 -5.05
N TYR A 266 -8.87 -7.60 -3.75
CA TYR A 266 -10.11 -7.07 -3.21
C TYR A 266 -9.95 -5.58 -3.01
N SER A 267 -10.80 -4.79 -3.67
CA SER A 267 -10.79 -3.34 -3.54
C SER A 267 -12.01 -2.85 -2.76
N TRP A 268 -11.77 -2.43 -1.51
CA TRP A 268 -12.77 -1.77 -0.69
C TRP A 268 -12.79 -0.26 -0.97
N PRO A 269 -13.87 0.48 -0.65
CA PRO A 269 -14.07 1.85 -1.12
C PRO A 269 -13.27 2.87 -0.30
N SER A 270 -11.94 2.80 -0.35
CA SER A 270 -11.09 3.87 0.16
C SER A 270 -11.27 5.14 -0.67
N HIS A 271 -11.26 6.28 0.00
CA HIS A 271 -11.38 7.61 -0.58
C HIS A 271 -10.17 8.02 -1.41
N ALA A 272 -9.04 7.32 -1.29
CA ALA A 272 -7.77 7.75 -1.89
C ALA A 272 -7.43 9.21 -1.51
N LYS A 273 -7.69 9.55 -0.24
CA LYS A 273 -7.36 10.84 0.34
C LYS A 273 -6.78 10.68 1.73
N LEU A 274 -5.72 11.42 2.02
CA LEU A 274 -5.03 11.35 3.30
C LEU A 274 -5.99 11.65 4.47
N LEU A 275 -6.83 12.69 4.37
CA LEU A 275 -7.64 13.12 5.51
C LEU A 275 -8.97 12.37 5.67
N LYS A 276 -9.24 11.39 4.82
CA LYS A 276 -10.44 10.57 4.93
C LYS A 276 -10.20 9.29 5.73
N TYR A 277 -9.21 9.29 6.63
CA TYR A 277 -8.85 8.12 7.45
C TYR A 277 -10.05 7.51 8.18
N THR A 278 -10.84 8.30 8.93
CA THR A 278 -12.01 7.78 9.68
C THR A 278 -13.17 7.36 8.76
N ALA A 279 -13.29 7.98 7.58
CA ALA A 279 -14.26 7.56 6.57
C ALA A 279 -13.83 6.22 5.94
N ASP A 280 -12.54 6.05 5.68
CA ASP A 280 -11.92 4.82 5.21
C ASP A 280 -12.03 3.70 6.25
N GLU A 281 -11.83 4.01 7.53
CA GLU A 281 -12.05 3.10 8.64
C GLU A 281 -13.50 2.57 8.67
N ASN A 282 -14.49 3.47 8.54
CA ASN A 282 -15.89 3.08 8.44
C ASN A 282 -16.17 2.25 7.19
N ASN A 283 -15.49 2.54 6.08
CA ASN A 283 -15.67 1.85 4.81
C ASN A 283 -15.08 0.44 4.85
N VAL A 284 -13.86 0.26 5.38
CA VAL A 284 -13.22 -1.05 5.49
C VAL A 284 -13.98 -1.97 6.45
N GLU A 285 -14.54 -1.43 7.54
CA GLU A 285 -15.38 -2.21 8.46
C GLU A 285 -16.68 -2.64 7.78
N TRP A 286 -17.32 -1.74 7.03
CA TRP A 286 -18.51 -2.07 6.25
C TRP A 286 -18.23 -3.11 5.16
N SER A 287 -17.04 -3.07 4.54
CA SER A 287 -16.60 -4.03 3.51
C SER A 287 -16.30 -5.42 4.03
N GLN A 288 -16.17 -5.62 5.34
CA GLN A 288 -15.79 -6.91 5.93
C GLN A 288 -16.75 -8.04 5.50
N GLY A 289 -18.06 -7.84 5.62
CA GLY A 289 -19.04 -8.86 5.24
C GLY A 289 -19.05 -9.15 3.73
N ASN A 290 -18.74 -8.16 2.90
CA ASN A 290 -18.60 -8.36 1.45
C ASN A 290 -17.33 -9.16 1.12
N PHE A 291 -16.22 -8.90 1.82
CA PHE A 291 -14.99 -9.67 1.67
C PHE A 291 -15.17 -11.12 2.16
N GLU A 292 -15.82 -11.33 3.30
CA GLU A 292 -16.16 -12.68 3.79
C GLU A 292 -17.00 -13.44 2.77
N ALA A 293 -18.05 -12.81 2.22
CA ALA A 293 -18.89 -13.40 1.19
C ALA A 293 -18.09 -13.75 -0.08
N PHE A 294 -17.21 -12.86 -0.53
CA PHE A 294 -16.30 -13.13 -1.64
C PHE A 294 -15.37 -14.32 -1.36
N MET A 295 -14.74 -14.38 -0.17
CA MET A 295 -13.84 -15.46 0.20
C MET A 295 -14.56 -16.80 0.32
N LYS A 296 -15.80 -16.80 0.84
CA LYS A 296 -16.67 -17.97 0.87
C LYS A 296 -16.95 -18.47 -0.55
N ASP A 297 -17.41 -17.59 -1.44
CA ASP A 297 -17.65 -17.93 -2.85
C ASP A 297 -16.37 -18.42 -3.55
N PHE A 298 -15.23 -17.79 -3.27
CA PHE A 298 -13.93 -18.19 -3.84
C PHE A 298 -13.56 -19.61 -3.43
N CYS A 299 -13.70 -19.96 -2.15
CA CYS A 299 -13.39 -21.30 -1.66
C CYS A 299 -14.38 -22.36 -2.19
N GLU A 300 -15.65 -22.00 -2.35
CA GLU A 300 -16.71 -22.91 -2.83
C GLU A 300 -16.70 -23.11 -4.36
N LYS A 301 -16.33 -22.09 -5.13
CA LYS A 301 -16.47 -22.08 -6.60
C LYS A 301 -15.16 -22.30 -7.35
N THR A 302 -14.04 -22.36 -6.66
CA THR A 302 -12.73 -22.63 -7.27
C THR A 302 -12.06 -23.85 -6.63
N ASP A 303 -11.25 -24.54 -7.41
CA ASP A 303 -10.40 -25.65 -6.97
C ASP A 303 -8.96 -25.20 -6.63
N ALA A 304 -8.78 -23.93 -6.28
CA ALA A 304 -7.47 -23.40 -5.87
C ALA A 304 -6.90 -24.21 -4.69
N GLU A 305 -5.69 -24.75 -4.86
CA GLU A 305 -5.01 -25.59 -3.87
C GLU A 305 -4.06 -24.78 -2.97
N ASN A 306 -3.52 -23.68 -3.49
CA ASN A 306 -2.56 -22.84 -2.78
C ASN A 306 -3.04 -21.38 -2.76
N ILE A 307 -3.78 -21.01 -1.72
CA ILE A 307 -4.30 -19.65 -1.55
C ILE A 307 -3.37 -18.86 -0.62
N TYR A 308 -2.81 -17.77 -1.13
CA TYR A 308 -1.98 -16.83 -0.39
C TYR A 308 -2.77 -15.55 -0.15
N LEU A 309 -2.91 -15.14 1.10
CA LEU A 309 -3.62 -13.91 1.46
C LEU A 309 -2.60 -12.84 1.80
N ILE A 310 -2.73 -11.64 1.23
CA ILE A 310 -1.80 -10.54 1.46
C ILE A 310 -2.61 -9.29 1.78
N ALA A 311 -2.38 -8.67 2.93
CA ALA A 311 -3.03 -7.41 3.30
C ALA A 311 -2.02 -6.38 3.77
N HIS A 312 -2.28 -5.11 3.43
CA HIS A 312 -1.45 -3.99 3.84
C HIS A 312 -2.22 -3.00 4.72
N SER A 313 -1.60 -2.51 5.79
CA SER A 313 -2.11 -1.43 6.64
C SER A 313 -3.56 -1.68 7.07
N MET A 314 -4.46 -0.71 6.86
CA MET A 314 -5.89 -0.78 7.17
C MET A 314 -6.63 -1.94 6.49
N GLY A 315 -6.14 -2.45 5.36
CA GLY A 315 -6.70 -3.62 4.68
C GLY A 315 -6.66 -4.89 5.53
N ASN A 316 -5.73 -4.96 6.49
CA ASN A 316 -5.67 -6.06 7.45
C ASN A 316 -6.92 -6.14 8.32
N ARG A 317 -7.60 -5.03 8.60
CA ARG A 317 -8.86 -5.04 9.37
C ARG A 317 -9.93 -5.88 8.68
N CYS A 318 -10.12 -5.66 7.39
CA CYS A 318 -11.06 -6.41 6.56
C CYS A 318 -10.61 -7.86 6.38
N LEU A 319 -9.35 -8.08 5.99
CA LEU A 319 -8.84 -9.43 5.73
C LEU A 319 -8.87 -10.30 6.99
N ALA A 320 -8.26 -9.84 8.08
CA ALA A 320 -8.06 -10.67 9.25
C ALA A 320 -9.37 -10.99 9.96
N LYS A 321 -10.30 -10.02 10.07
CA LYS A 321 -11.63 -10.27 10.65
C LYS A 321 -12.50 -11.14 9.74
N GLY A 322 -12.53 -10.88 8.42
CA GLY A 322 -13.32 -11.70 7.50
C GLY A 322 -12.83 -13.15 7.42
N ILE A 323 -11.52 -13.39 7.45
CA ILE A 323 -10.97 -14.75 7.52
C ILE A 323 -11.26 -15.41 8.87
N LYS A 324 -11.17 -14.65 9.98
CA LYS A 324 -11.58 -15.15 11.30
C LYS A 324 -13.03 -15.65 11.27
N GLU A 325 -13.97 -14.83 10.81
CA GLU A 325 -15.41 -15.18 10.73
C GLU A 325 -15.67 -16.38 9.81
N LEU A 326 -14.99 -16.42 8.66
CA LEU A 326 -15.10 -17.53 7.72
C LEU A 326 -14.60 -18.85 8.33
N VAL A 327 -13.48 -18.81 9.06
CA VAL A 327 -12.90 -19.99 9.74
C VAL A 327 -13.74 -20.42 10.95
N GLU A 328 -14.35 -19.48 11.69
CA GLU A 328 -15.29 -19.83 12.76
C GLU A 328 -16.55 -20.50 12.23
N THR A 329 -17.01 -20.09 11.05
CA THR A 329 -18.20 -20.65 10.38
C THR A 329 -17.92 -21.99 9.71
N ASP A 330 -16.77 -22.11 9.03
CA ASP A 330 -16.30 -23.33 8.39
C ASP A 330 -14.82 -23.58 8.71
N PRO A 331 -14.51 -24.27 9.83
CA PRO A 331 -13.12 -24.52 10.23
C PRO A 331 -12.28 -25.27 9.18
N ALA A 332 -12.92 -26.05 8.29
CA ALA A 332 -12.22 -26.79 7.26
C ALA A 332 -11.62 -25.87 6.18
N VAL A 333 -12.19 -24.67 5.98
CA VAL A 333 -11.71 -23.70 4.99
C VAL A 333 -10.29 -23.23 5.29
N ARG A 334 -9.86 -23.24 6.57
CA ARG A 334 -8.50 -22.83 6.96
C ARG A 334 -7.43 -23.63 6.23
N ALA A 335 -7.73 -24.88 5.92
CA ALA A 335 -6.82 -25.78 5.20
C ALA A 335 -6.55 -25.36 3.75
N ARG A 336 -7.39 -24.48 3.19
CA ARG A 336 -7.20 -23.92 1.85
C ARG A 336 -6.16 -22.79 1.81
N PHE A 337 -5.93 -22.10 2.95
CA PHE A 337 -5.02 -20.96 3.01
C PHE A 337 -3.59 -21.43 3.31
N ARG A 338 -2.71 -21.30 2.32
CA ARG A 338 -1.31 -21.73 2.38
C ARG A 338 -0.48 -20.81 3.27
N GLU A 339 -0.72 -19.50 3.21
CA GLU A 339 -0.06 -18.47 4.03
C GLU A 339 -0.98 -17.25 4.11
N ILE A 340 -0.98 -16.60 5.27
CA ILE A 340 -1.61 -15.29 5.48
C ILE A 340 -0.50 -14.29 5.81
N ILE A 341 -0.32 -13.30 4.94
CA ILE A 341 0.74 -12.31 5.00
C ILE A 341 0.12 -10.96 5.39
N LEU A 342 0.46 -10.49 6.59
CA LEU A 342 -0.03 -9.25 7.16
C LEU A 342 1.11 -8.23 7.15
N THR A 343 1.06 -7.22 6.29
CA THR A 343 2.07 -6.17 6.23
C THR A 343 1.58 -4.91 6.93
N ALA A 344 2.36 -4.46 7.92
CA ALA A 344 2.06 -3.31 8.76
C ALA A 344 0.60 -3.28 9.27
N PRO A 345 0.08 -4.34 9.92
CA PRO A 345 -1.34 -4.43 10.24
C PRO A 345 -1.81 -3.30 11.14
N ASP A 346 -2.70 -2.46 10.59
CA ASP A 346 -3.42 -1.44 11.33
C ASP A 346 -4.63 -2.06 12.04
N ILE A 347 -4.34 -2.92 13.02
CA ILE A 347 -5.31 -3.55 13.93
C ILE A 347 -4.84 -3.27 15.35
N ASP A 348 -5.75 -3.07 16.29
CA ASP A 348 -5.39 -2.99 17.71
C ASP A 348 -4.61 -4.25 18.13
N ALA A 349 -3.47 -4.07 18.80
CA ALA A 349 -2.56 -5.17 19.12
C ALA A 349 -3.20 -6.23 20.03
N ASP A 350 -4.03 -5.82 20.99
CA ASP A 350 -4.70 -6.74 21.91
C ASP A 350 -5.86 -7.44 21.21
N VAL A 351 -6.64 -6.74 20.39
CA VAL A 351 -7.64 -7.37 19.51
C VAL A 351 -6.98 -8.42 18.61
N PHE A 352 -5.83 -8.11 18.01
CA PHE A 352 -5.14 -9.07 17.16
C PHE A 352 -4.68 -10.30 17.95
N LYS A 353 -3.98 -10.12 19.08
CA LYS A 353 -3.44 -11.21 19.90
C LYS A 353 -4.54 -12.08 20.52
N GLU A 354 -5.60 -11.47 21.02
CA GLU A 354 -6.61 -12.15 21.84
C GLU A 354 -7.78 -12.70 21.03
N GLN A 355 -8.12 -12.06 19.90
CA GLN A 355 -9.35 -12.37 19.16
C GLN A 355 -9.09 -12.92 17.76
N ILE A 356 -8.02 -12.50 17.08
CA ILE A 356 -7.77 -12.84 15.67
C ILE A 356 -6.76 -13.98 15.56
N ALA A 357 -5.54 -13.78 16.08
CA ALA A 357 -4.44 -14.73 15.98
C ALA A 357 -4.82 -16.14 16.43
N PRO A 358 -5.56 -16.36 17.54
CA PRO A 358 -5.92 -17.71 17.98
C PRO A 358 -6.81 -18.49 17.00
N VAL A 359 -7.51 -17.78 16.10
CA VAL A 359 -8.41 -18.39 15.10
C VAL A 359 -7.68 -18.61 13.78
N ILE A 360 -6.92 -17.62 13.31
CA ILE A 360 -6.26 -17.68 11.99
C ILE A 360 -4.93 -18.43 12.02
N ALA A 361 -4.27 -18.52 13.18
CA ALA A 361 -3.00 -19.23 13.36
C ALA A 361 -3.26 -20.64 13.91
N MET A 362 -3.46 -21.59 13.01
CA MET A 362 -3.61 -23.01 13.36
C MET A 362 -2.28 -23.77 13.18
N PRO A 363 -2.06 -24.90 13.87
CA PRO A 363 -0.89 -25.73 13.63
C PRO A 363 -0.76 -26.13 12.15
N ASN A 364 0.44 -25.99 11.58
CA ASN A 364 0.77 -26.21 10.15
C ASN A 364 0.19 -25.18 9.16
N PHE A 365 -0.42 -24.12 9.67
CA PHE A 365 -1.15 -23.14 8.88
C PHE A 365 -0.59 -21.75 9.17
N PRO A 366 0.46 -21.37 8.45
CA PRO A 366 1.26 -20.24 8.84
C PRO A 366 0.57 -18.90 8.61
N VAL A 367 0.96 -17.94 9.44
CA VAL A 367 0.65 -16.53 9.32
C VAL A 367 1.95 -15.77 9.55
N THR A 368 2.28 -14.85 8.65
CA THR A 368 3.47 -14.00 8.73
C THR A 368 3.05 -12.56 8.92
N LEU A 369 3.63 -11.88 9.92
CA LEU A 369 3.35 -10.49 10.25
C LEU A 369 4.62 -9.65 10.09
N TYR A 370 4.58 -8.65 9.22
CA TYR A 370 5.64 -7.65 9.08
C TYR A 370 5.29 -6.41 9.90
N ALA A 371 6.12 -6.08 10.88
CA ALA A 371 5.98 -4.91 11.75
C ALA A 371 7.12 -3.92 11.52
N SER A 372 6.88 -2.63 11.71
CA SER A 372 7.91 -1.60 11.58
C SER A 372 7.70 -0.50 12.60
N SER A 373 8.77 -0.05 13.26
CA SER A 373 8.71 1.13 14.14
C SER A 373 8.82 2.45 13.39
N LYS A 374 9.16 2.42 12.09
CA LYS A 374 9.25 3.59 11.22
C LYS A 374 7.96 3.89 10.45
N ASP A 375 6.93 3.06 10.59
CA ASP A 375 5.68 3.24 9.86
C ASP A 375 4.89 4.46 10.38
N LYS A 376 4.90 5.54 9.59
CA LYS A 376 4.23 6.80 9.93
C LYS A 376 2.71 6.67 9.94
N ALA A 377 2.13 5.84 9.06
CA ALA A 377 0.69 5.64 9.00
C ALA A 377 0.18 4.91 10.25
N LEU A 378 0.95 3.95 10.76
CA LEU A 378 0.64 3.27 12.02
C LEU A 378 0.79 4.20 13.24
N ARG A 379 1.77 5.11 13.24
CA ARG A 379 1.89 6.12 14.30
C ARG A 379 0.68 7.07 14.34
N LEU A 380 0.23 7.53 13.17
CA LEU A 380 -1.01 8.30 13.02
C LEU A 380 -2.22 7.48 13.50
N SER A 381 -2.34 6.22 13.08
CA SER A 381 -3.41 5.34 13.55
C SER A 381 -3.42 5.23 15.08
N LYS A 382 -2.29 4.89 15.71
CA LYS A 382 -2.17 4.81 17.17
C LYS A 382 -2.66 6.08 17.86
N LEU A 383 -2.27 7.24 17.35
CA LEU A 383 -2.69 8.53 17.90
C LEU A 383 -4.21 8.71 17.84
N LEU A 384 -4.82 8.47 16.68
CA LEU A 384 -6.27 8.54 16.48
C LEU A 384 -7.05 7.56 17.37
N HIS A 385 -6.42 6.44 17.73
CA HIS A 385 -6.97 5.42 18.61
C HIS A 385 -6.49 5.59 20.06
N GLY A 386 -6.29 6.82 20.54
CA GLY A 386 -6.05 7.09 21.97
C GLY A 386 -4.73 6.52 22.52
N GLY A 387 -3.75 6.23 21.66
CA GLY A 387 -2.45 5.70 22.05
C GLY A 387 -2.35 4.18 22.08
N TYR A 388 -3.43 3.45 21.77
CA TYR A 388 -3.42 1.98 21.78
C TYR A 388 -2.49 1.41 20.70
N PRO A 389 -1.55 0.51 21.06
CA PRO A 389 -0.62 -0.07 20.11
C PRO A 389 -1.30 -0.79 18.95
N ARG A 390 -0.71 -0.68 17.76
CA ARG A 390 -1.15 -1.39 16.55
C ARG A 390 -0.31 -2.65 16.35
N ALA A 391 -0.93 -3.69 15.80
CA ALA A 391 -0.28 -4.98 15.58
C ALA A 391 0.94 -4.91 14.65
N GLY A 392 1.00 -3.90 13.78
CA GLY A 392 2.13 -3.65 12.89
C GLY A 392 3.23 -2.77 13.49
N GLU A 393 3.09 -2.29 14.73
CA GLU A 393 4.16 -1.55 15.39
C GLU A 393 5.27 -2.51 15.86
N SER A 394 6.53 -2.08 15.71
CA SER A 394 7.71 -2.80 16.24
C SER A 394 8.22 -2.18 17.54
N GLY A 395 9.41 -2.59 18.01
CA GLY A 395 10.03 -2.13 19.26
C GLY A 395 9.36 -2.75 20.49
N GLU A 396 9.11 -1.96 21.54
CA GLU A 396 8.49 -2.44 22.78
C GLU A 396 7.06 -2.96 22.60
N GLN A 397 6.41 -2.60 21.50
CA GLN A 397 5.02 -2.97 21.18
C GLN A 397 4.92 -4.12 20.17
N LEU A 398 6.05 -4.72 19.79
CA LEU A 398 6.10 -5.78 18.80
C LEU A 398 5.18 -6.94 19.19
N VAL A 399 4.21 -7.23 18.34
CA VAL A 399 3.26 -8.32 18.60
C VAL A 399 3.91 -9.67 18.38
N LEU A 400 3.99 -10.45 19.46
CA LEU A 400 4.43 -11.84 19.46
C LEU A 400 3.26 -12.71 19.91
N ALA A 401 2.73 -13.52 18.98
CA ALA A 401 1.59 -14.40 19.21
C ALA A 401 1.88 -15.82 18.73
N ASP A 402 1.31 -16.82 19.41
CA ASP A 402 1.52 -18.22 19.07
C ASP A 402 1.01 -18.51 17.64
N GLY A 403 1.82 -19.23 16.87
CA GLY A 403 1.50 -19.55 15.47
C GLY A 403 1.71 -18.40 14.47
N ILE A 404 2.08 -17.20 14.93
CA ILE A 404 2.45 -16.06 14.08
C ILE A 404 3.96 -15.97 13.94
N GLU A 405 4.44 -15.82 12.71
CA GLU A 405 5.82 -15.47 12.44
C GLU A 405 5.97 -13.96 12.30
N THR A 406 6.36 -13.33 13.40
CA THR A 406 6.60 -11.89 13.45
C THR A 406 7.99 -11.56 12.90
N ILE A 407 8.02 -10.65 11.92
CA ILE A 407 9.21 -10.10 11.28
C ILE A 407 9.27 -8.61 11.60
N ASP A 408 10.30 -8.20 12.32
CA ASP A 408 10.67 -6.81 12.48
C ASP A 408 11.38 -6.33 11.20
N SER A 409 10.63 -5.53 10.47
CA SER A 409 11.03 -4.88 9.24
C SER A 409 11.42 -3.42 9.47
N THR A 410 11.69 -2.97 10.69
CA THR A 410 12.09 -1.57 10.96
C THR A 410 13.31 -1.09 10.15
N ASN A 411 14.23 -2.00 9.81
CA ASN A 411 15.41 -1.71 9.00
C ASN A 411 15.16 -1.71 7.48
N VAL A 412 13.91 -1.96 7.04
CA VAL A 412 13.47 -1.94 5.64
C VAL A 412 12.12 -1.21 5.54
N ASP A 413 11.71 -0.78 4.36
CA ASP A 413 10.41 -0.17 4.17
C ASP A 413 9.36 -1.27 3.98
N THR A 414 8.29 -1.20 4.78
CA THR A 414 7.12 -2.09 4.68
C THR A 414 6.01 -1.51 3.83
N SER A 415 6.16 -0.26 3.37
CA SER A 415 5.15 0.48 2.64
C SER A 415 4.97 -0.09 1.24
N LEU A 416 4.15 -1.14 1.15
CA LEU A 416 3.71 -1.72 -0.13
C LEU A 416 2.88 -0.72 -0.97
N LEU A 417 2.57 0.45 -0.42
CA LEU A 417 1.98 1.58 -1.11
C LEU A 417 2.99 2.72 -1.04
N GLY A 418 3.86 2.75 -2.05
CA GLY A 418 5.06 3.59 -2.05
C GLY A 418 4.81 5.07 -1.78
N HIS A 419 5.68 5.63 -0.95
CA HIS A 419 6.06 7.04 -0.95
C HIS A 419 7.58 7.15 -0.69
N GLY A 420 8.37 6.98 -1.76
CA GLY A 420 9.78 7.38 -1.84
C GLY A 420 10.84 6.28 -1.62
N TYR A 421 11.72 6.17 -2.63
CA TYR A 421 13.03 5.47 -2.71
C TYR A 421 13.14 3.98 -3.14
N PHE A 422 14.16 3.80 -3.98
CA PHE A 422 14.46 2.72 -4.93
C PHE A 422 15.03 1.41 -4.35
N SER A 423 15.04 1.20 -3.03
CA SER A 423 15.73 0.02 -2.46
C SER A 423 14.94 -0.84 -1.50
N ASP A 424 13.98 -0.29 -0.74
CA ASP A 424 13.63 -0.92 0.54
C ASP A 424 12.37 -1.81 0.48
N ASN A 425 11.42 -1.51 -0.40
CA ASN A 425 10.30 -2.41 -0.72
C ASN A 425 10.74 -3.75 -1.31
N ARG A 426 11.92 -3.79 -1.94
CA ARG A 426 12.49 -4.99 -2.56
C ARG A 426 12.77 -6.09 -1.52
N SER A 427 13.18 -5.73 -0.30
CA SER A 427 13.50 -6.70 0.75
C SER A 427 12.26 -7.47 1.19
N VAL A 428 11.16 -6.76 1.47
CA VAL A 428 9.88 -7.39 1.84
C VAL A 428 9.32 -8.21 0.68
N LEU A 429 9.35 -7.70 -0.56
CA LEU A 429 8.90 -8.47 -1.73
C LEU A 429 9.76 -9.71 -1.99
N SER A 430 11.08 -9.61 -1.83
CA SER A 430 11.98 -10.75 -1.93
C SER A 430 11.69 -11.79 -0.84
N ASP A 431 11.37 -11.35 0.36
CA ASP A 431 11.03 -12.23 1.47
C ASP A 431 9.68 -12.93 1.25
N ILE A 432 8.68 -12.21 0.72
CA ILE A 432 7.40 -12.76 0.27
C ILE A 432 7.61 -13.76 -0.87
N TYR A 433 8.51 -13.48 -1.83
CA TYR A 433 8.85 -14.43 -2.89
C TYR A 433 9.25 -15.79 -2.32
N TYR A 434 10.08 -15.80 -1.26
CA TYR A 434 10.47 -17.04 -0.58
C TYR A 434 9.33 -17.67 0.23
N LEU A 435 8.42 -16.88 0.84
CA LEU A 435 7.20 -17.42 1.46
C LEU A 435 6.32 -18.16 0.45
N LEU A 436 6.15 -17.61 -0.76
CA LEU A 436 5.39 -18.26 -1.84
C LEU A 436 6.08 -19.54 -2.36
N LYS A 437 7.34 -19.79 -1.98
CA LYS A 437 8.08 -21.05 -2.22
C LYS A 437 8.07 -21.97 -1.00
N ASP A 438 7.24 -21.68 0.00
CA ASP A 438 7.07 -22.44 1.24
C ASP A 438 8.32 -22.48 2.13
N LEU A 439 9.21 -21.49 2.00
CA LEU A 439 10.36 -21.35 2.89
C LEU A 439 9.95 -20.65 4.18
N ARG A 440 10.14 -21.35 5.30
CA ARG A 440 9.96 -20.78 6.64
C ARG A 440 11.09 -19.79 6.97
N PRO A 441 10.91 -18.88 7.95
CA PRO A 441 11.86 -17.80 8.25
C PRO A 441 13.30 -18.27 8.49
N ASP A 442 13.51 -19.46 9.06
CA ASP A 442 14.85 -20.01 9.30
C ASP A 442 15.60 -20.42 8.02
N LYS A 443 14.91 -20.43 6.87
CA LYS A 443 15.43 -20.70 5.54
C LYS A 443 15.45 -19.46 4.64
N ARG A 444 15.10 -18.29 5.17
CA ARG A 444 15.10 -17.00 4.47
C ARG A 444 16.24 -16.12 4.97
N TYR A 445 16.47 -14.97 4.34
CA TYR A 445 17.54 -14.02 4.70
C TYR A 445 17.16 -13.19 5.94
N LEU A 446 16.82 -13.90 7.02
CA LEU A 446 16.35 -13.35 8.28
C LEU A 446 17.22 -13.84 9.44
N SER A 447 17.42 -12.97 10.42
CA SER A 447 18.07 -13.30 11.70
C SER A 447 17.01 -13.59 12.74
N GLN A 448 17.16 -14.68 13.50
CA GLN A 448 16.29 -14.98 14.63
C GLN A 448 16.73 -14.18 15.86
N ILE A 449 15.81 -13.45 16.47
CA ILE A 449 16.04 -12.70 17.70
C ILE A 449 15.21 -13.32 18.83
N HIS A 450 15.85 -13.50 19.98
CA HIS A 450 15.21 -14.04 21.17
C HIS A 450 14.67 -12.91 22.05
N HIS A 451 13.37 -12.96 22.34
CA HIS A 451 12.69 -12.05 23.25
C HIS A 451 12.32 -12.80 24.56
N PRO A 452 12.88 -12.42 25.71
CA PRO A 452 12.54 -13.05 26.99
C PRO A 452 11.04 -12.96 27.32
N PRO A 453 10.44 -13.95 28.01
CA PRO A 453 11.10 -15.13 28.57
C PRO A 453 11.22 -16.33 27.61
N LYS A 454 10.46 -16.41 26.50
CA LYS A 454 10.52 -17.53 25.52
C LYS A 454 10.02 -17.20 24.10
N GLN A 455 9.76 -15.93 23.80
CA GLN A 455 9.26 -15.56 22.48
C GLN A 455 10.43 -15.28 21.53
N LYS A 456 10.18 -15.38 20.24
CA LYS A 456 11.18 -15.12 19.20
C LYS A 456 10.53 -14.37 18.06
N TYR A 457 11.31 -13.53 17.41
CA TYR A 457 10.91 -12.86 16.19
C TYR A 457 12.08 -12.91 15.21
N TRP A 458 11.86 -12.38 14.02
CA TRP A 458 12.82 -12.36 12.94
C TRP A 458 13.12 -10.94 12.53
N GLU A 459 14.31 -10.64 12.06
CA GLU A 459 14.66 -9.34 11.47
C GLU A 459 15.40 -9.55 10.15
N PHE A 460 15.33 -8.57 9.26
CA PHE A 460 16.15 -8.58 8.05
C PHE A 460 17.65 -8.50 8.40
N GLN A 461 18.46 -9.33 7.74
CA GLN A 461 19.91 -9.25 7.86
C GLN A 461 20.41 -7.90 7.31
N ARG A 462 21.32 -7.26 8.05
CA ARG A 462 21.96 -6.00 7.66
C ARG A 462 23.04 -6.20 6.61
#